data_AF-A0A964H884-F1
#
_entry.id   AF-A0A964H884-F1
#
_cell.length_a   1.000
_cell.length_b   1.000
_cell.length_c   1.000
_cell.angle_alpha   90.00
_cell.angle_beta   90.00
_cell.angle_gamma   90.00
#
_symmetry.space_group_name_H-M   'P 1'
#
loop_
_entity.id
_entity.type
_entity.pdbx_description
1 polymer ?
#
loop_
_entity_poly.entity_id
_entity_poly.type
_entity_poly.pdbx_seq_one_letter_code
_entity_poly.pdbx_strand_id
1 'polypeptide(L)'
;MEKIDRKSLELLEQIIGDDVPINIATTNREIGRELGQREGRSVEILEEEPDAKRYYQFIILDRPLELKPVFRALRNGGYLIFTNFSVEENLLNDIGFSAISRIDNFTIAKKVHSWNDW
;
A
#
# COMPACT_ATOMS: atom_id res chain seq x y z
N MET A 1 15.71 -2.32 -9.50
CA MET A 1 14.26 -2.57 -9.44
C MET A 1 14.08 -4.07 -9.47
N GLU A 2 13.75 -4.69 -8.35
CA GLU A 2 13.53 -6.14 -8.30
C GLU A 2 12.17 -6.46 -8.93
N LYS A 3 12.14 -7.54 -9.72
CA LYS A 3 10.90 -8.07 -10.26
C LYS A 3 10.14 -8.78 -9.15
N ILE A 4 8.84 -8.52 -9.03
CA ILE A 4 7.98 -9.33 -8.16
C ILE A 4 7.78 -10.70 -8.83
N ASP A 5 7.95 -11.78 -8.07
CA ASP A 5 7.70 -13.11 -8.62
C ASP A 5 6.19 -13.35 -8.81
N ARG A 6 5.85 -14.30 -9.67
CA ARG A 6 4.46 -14.56 -10.07
C ARG A 6 3.56 -14.97 -8.89
N LYS A 7 4.08 -15.75 -7.93
CA LYS A 7 3.31 -16.24 -6.79
C LYS A 7 3.00 -15.06 -5.84
N SER A 8 3.98 -14.21 -5.60
CA SER A 8 3.80 -12.98 -4.81
C SER A 8 2.76 -12.06 -5.45
N LEU A 9 2.79 -11.88 -6.78
CA LEU A 9 1.80 -11.07 -7.48
C LEU A 9 0.37 -11.64 -7.36
N GLU A 10 0.20 -12.96 -7.47
CA GLU A 10 -1.10 -13.62 -7.31
C GLU A 10 -1.64 -13.46 -5.88
N LEU A 11 -0.78 -13.60 -4.86
CA LEU A 11 -1.16 -13.36 -3.48
C LEU A 11 -1.54 -11.88 -3.25
N LEU A 12 -0.80 -10.94 -3.84
CA LEU A 12 -1.12 -9.51 -3.77
C LEU A 12 -2.49 -9.20 -4.38
N GLU A 13 -2.82 -9.82 -5.53
CA GLU A 13 -4.15 -9.69 -6.12
C GLU A 13 -5.26 -10.24 -5.23
N GLN A 14 -5.02 -11.36 -4.54
CA GLN A 14 -5.96 -11.93 -3.57
C GLN A 14 -6.16 -11.01 -2.35
N ILE A 15 -5.09 -10.40 -1.85
CA ILE A 15 -5.14 -9.44 -0.72
C ILE A 15 -5.96 -8.20 -1.11
N ILE A 16 -5.76 -7.68 -2.31
CA ILE A 16 -6.48 -6.49 -2.81
C ILE A 16 -7.96 -6.82 -3.07
N GLY A 17 -8.24 -8.03 -3.55
CA GLY A 17 -9.60 -8.49 -3.85
C GLY A 17 -10.19 -7.85 -5.11
N ASP A 18 -11.48 -8.10 -5.35
CA ASP A 18 -12.16 -7.70 -6.60
C ASP A 18 -13.08 -6.49 -6.45
N ASP A 19 -13.07 -5.83 -5.29
CA ASP A 19 -13.87 -4.62 -5.05
C ASP A 19 -13.45 -3.51 -6.02
N VAL A 20 -14.45 -2.86 -6.63
CA VAL A 20 -14.27 -1.72 -7.53
C VAL A 20 -15.36 -0.67 -7.27
N PRO A 21 -15.06 0.64 -7.43
CA PRO A 21 -13.78 1.21 -7.85
C PRO A 21 -12.73 1.24 -6.73
N ILE A 22 -11.46 0.99 -7.10
CA ILE A 22 -10.32 1.09 -6.18
C ILE A 22 -9.15 1.88 -6.77
N ASN A 23 -8.56 2.74 -5.93
CA ASN A 23 -7.41 3.58 -6.19
C ASN A 23 -6.21 2.99 -5.45
N ILE A 24 -5.18 2.62 -6.20
CA ILE A 24 -3.97 1.97 -5.71
C ILE A 24 -2.80 2.89 -6.03
N ALA A 25 -1.90 3.09 -5.08
CA ALA A 25 -0.60 3.67 -5.37
C ALA A 25 0.48 2.61 -5.20
N THR A 26 1.54 2.65 -6.00
CA THR A 26 2.67 1.74 -5.85
C THR A 26 3.97 2.38 -6.25
N THR A 27 5.07 2.08 -5.56
CA THR A 27 6.42 2.47 -5.99
C THR A 27 7.00 1.51 -7.04
N ASN A 28 6.35 0.36 -7.26
CA ASN A 28 6.81 -0.66 -8.20
C ASN A 28 6.03 -0.58 -9.53
N ARG A 29 6.74 -0.27 -10.62
CA ARG A 29 6.17 -0.15 -11.97
C ARG A 29 5.59 -1.45 -12.54
N GLU A 30 6.18 -2.59 -12.20
CA GLU A 30 5.68 -3.89 -12.67
C GLU A 30 4.37 -4.25 -11.98
N ILE A 31 4.31 -4.16 -10.64
CA ILE A 31 3.07 -4.31 -9.87
C ILE A 31 1.99 -3.36 -10.42
N GLY A 32 2.35 -2.10 -10.65
CA GLY A 32 1.38 -1.12 -11.14
C GLY A 32 0.82 -1.45 -12.52
N ARG A 33 1.67 -1.93 -13.43
CA ARG A 33 1.24 -2.41 -14.76
C ARG A 33 0.29 -3.60 -14.65
N GLU A 34 0.60 -4.58 -13.83
CA GLU A 34 -0.22 -5.80 -13.70
C GLU A 34 -1.58 -5.48 -13.04
N LEU A 35 -1.57 -4.74 -11.92
CA LEU A 35 -2.82 -4.38 -11.23
C LEU A 35 -3.70 -3.43 -12.06
N GLY A 36 -3.10 -2.59 -12.89
CA GLY A 36 -3.80 -1.64 -13.77
C GLY A 36 -4.46 -2.28 -14.99
N GLN A 37 -4.24 -3.57 -15.28
CA GLN A 37 -4.92 -4.28 -16.37
C GLN A 37 -6.39 -4.58 -16.05
N ARG A 38 -6.78 -4.56 -14.78
CA ARG A 38 -8.16 -4.86 -14.36
C ARG A 38 -9.04 -3.61 -14.42
N GLU A 39 -10.19 -3.75 -15.08
CA GLU A 39 -11.18 -2.69 -15.21
C GLU A 39 -11.69 -2.23 -13.82
N GLY A 40 -11.91 -0.92 -13.66
CA GLY A 40 -12.37 -0.34 -12.39
C GLY A 40 -11.26 -0.08 -11.35
N ARG A 41 -10.00 -0.43 -11.65
CA ARG A 41 -8.84 -0.07 -10.83
C ARG A 41 -8.13 1.15 -11.41
N SER A 42 -7.89 2.16 -10.57
CA SER A 42 -6.99 3.28 -10.85
C SER A 42 -5.66 2.99 -10.16
N VAL A 43 -4.56 2.95 -10.90
CA VAL A 43 -3.23 2.65 -10.34
C VAL A 43 -2.25 3.77 -10.66
N GLU A 44 -1.64 4.33 -9.63
CA GLU A 44 -0.64 5.39 -9.73
C GLU A 44 0.76 4.88 -9.34
N ILE A 45 1.76 5.28 -10.11
CA ILE A 45 3.17 5.00 -9.81
C ILE A 45 3.74 6.16 -9.01
N LEU A 46 4.22 5.87 -7.80
CA LEU A 46 4.85 6.85 -6.92
C LEU A 46 6.37 6.89 -7.13
N GLU A 47 6.85 8.00 -7.71
CA GLU A 47 8.28 8.32 -7.77
C GLU A 47 8.75 9.06 -6.50
N GLU A 48 7.82 9.70 -5.79
CA GLU A 48 8.04 10.44 -4.54
C GLU A 48 6.86 10.27 -3.58
N GLU A 49 6.94 10.88 -2.40
CA GLU A 49 5.87 10.90 -1.42
C GLU A 49 4.55 11.44 -2.02
N PRO A 50 3.41 10.78 -1.74
CA PRO A 50 2.13 11.25 -2.26
C PRO A 50 1.67 12.55 -1.56
N ASP A 51 1.22 13.52 -2.35
CA ASP A 51 0.57 14.76 -1.85
C ASP A 51 -0.96 14.58 -1.64
N ALA A 52 -1.53 13.51 -2.18
CA ALA A 52 -2.96 13.22 -2.03
C ALA A 52 -3.37 13.07 -0.55
N LYS A 53 -4.63 13.39 -0.24
CA LYS A 53 -5.21 13.21 1.10
C LYS A 53 -6.40 12.26 1.05
N ARG A 54 -6.31 11.14 1.77
CA ARG A 54 -7.39 10.14 1.93
C ARG A 54 -7.95 9.63 0.60
N TYR A 55 -7.09 9.42 -0.38
CA TYR A 55 -7.48 9.03 -1.74
C TYR A 55 -7.28 7.53 -2.02
N TYR A 56 -6.15 6.95 -1.57
CA TYR A 56 -5.78 5.58 -1.92
C TYR A 56 -6.33 4.55 -0.96
N GLN A 57 -6.64 3.39 -1.50
CA GLN A 57 -7.13 2.20 -0.81
C GLN A 57 -5.98 1.37 -0.33
N PHE A 58 -5.06 1.17 -1.27
CA PHE A 58 -3.86 0.39 -1.10
C PHE A 58 -2.71 1.30 -1.51
N ILE A 59 -1.68 1.36 -0.68
CA ILE A 59 -0.38 1.86 -1.08
C ILE A 59 0.60 0.71 -0.95
N ILE A 60 1.31 0.39 -2.02
CA ILE A 60 2.19 -0.77 -2.12
C ILE A 60 3.63 -0.28 -2.29
N LEU A 61 4.52 -0.61 -1.36
CA LEU A 61 5.89 -0.12 -1.33
C LEU A 61 6.87 -1.28 -1.52
N ASP A 62 7.67 -1.19 -2.58
CA ASP A 62 8.86 -2.03 -2.80
C ASP A 62 10.16 -1.33 -2.40
N ARG A 63 10.09 -0.03 -2.10
CA ARG A 63 11.16 0.81 -1.54
C ARG A 63 10.63 1.72 -0.43
N PRO A 64 11.50 2.17 0.51
CA PRO A 64 11.08 3.07 1.57
C PRO A 64 10.67 4.45 1.03
N LEU A 65 9.61 5.01 1.64
CA LEU A 65 9.15 6.41 1.53
C LEU A 65 8.88 6.94 2.94
N GLU A 66 8.74 8.25 3.09
CA GLU A 66 8.25 8.80 4.36
C GLU A 66 6.82 8.32 4.66
N LEU A 67 6.64 7.68 5.80
CA LEU A 67 5.39 7.00 6.13
C LEU A 67 4.25 7.95 6.55
N LYS A 68 4.54 9.18 7.00
CA LYS A 68 3.52 10.16 7.38
C LYS A 68 2.72 10.67 6.16
N PRO A 69 3.35 11.11 5.05
CA PRO A 69 2.65 11.39 3.80
C PRO A 69 1.85 10.19 3.28
N VAL A 70 2.47 9.00 3.27
CA VAL A 70 1.80 7.73 2.88
C VAL A 70 0.54 7.48 3.72
N PHE A 71 0.65 7.62 5.05
CA PHE A 71 -0.48 7.48 5.95
C PHE A 71 -1.58 8.50 5.66
N ARG A 72 -1.24 9.76 5.41
CA ARG A 72 -2.21 10.82 5.06
C ARG A 72 -2.93 10.54 3.74
N ALA A 73 -2.22 10.00 2.76
CA ALA A 73 -2.75 9.68 1.44
C ALA A 73 -3.71 8.48 1.45
N LEU A 74 -3.54 7.52 2.37
CA LEU A 74 -4.47 6.41 2.57
C LEU A 74 -5.83 6.91 3.08
N ARG A 75 -6.93 6.36 2.53
CA ARG A 75 -8.27 6.55 3.11
C ARG A 75 -8.41 5.77 4.42
N ASN A 76 -9.36 6.18 5.27
CA ASN A 76 -9.64 5.43 6.50
C ASN A 76 -10.09 4.01 6.14
N GLY A 77 -9.54 3.01 6.83
CA GLY A 77 -9.71 1.60 6.49
C GLY A 77 -8.81 1.09 5.36
N GLY A 78 -7.99 1.94 4.73
CA GLY A 78 -7.02 1.55 3.70
C GLY A 78 -5.81 0.79 4.25
N TYR A 79 -5.03 0.21 3.34
CA TYR A 79 -3.92 -0.69 3.65
C TYR A 79 -2.61 -0.20 3.05
N LEU A 80 -1.55 -0.24 3.85
CA LEU A 80 -0.17 -0.13 3.42
C LEU A 80 0.41 -1.54 3.30
N ILE A 81 1.03 -1.85 2.17
CA ILE A 81 1.63 -3.17 1.90
C ILE A 81 3.10 -2.96 1.54
N PHE A 82 3.99 -3.67 2.23
CA PHE A 82 5.41 -3.72 1.91
C PHE A 82 5.75 -5.06 1.26
N THR A 83 6.48 -5.07 0.14
CA THR A 83 6.71 -6.32 -0.64
C THR A 83 8.12 -6.88 -0.56
N ASN A 84 9.13 -6.03 -0.34
CA ASN A 84 10.55 -6.41 -0.37
C ASN A 84 11.31 -5.99 0.90
N PHE A 85 10.61 -5.35 1.84
CA PHE A 85 11.19 -4.92 3.11
C PHE A 85 10.09 -4.91 4.18
N SER A 86 10.52 -4.82 5.44
CA SER A 86 9.62 -4.67 6.58
C SER A 86 9.97 -3.42 7.35
N VAL A 87 8.96 -2.80 7.94
CA VAL A 87 9.12 -1.71 8.91
C VAL A 87 8.83 -2.24 10.30
N GLU A 88 9.52 -1.72 11.31
CA GLU A 88 9.25 -2.06 12.70
C GLU A 88 7.81 -1.74 13.08
N GLU A 89 7.18 -2.67 13.79
CA GLU A 89 5.77 -2.58 14.16
C GLU A 89 5.48 -1.38 15.06
N ASN A 90 6.41 -1.06 15.97
CA ASN A 90 6.30 0.10 16.85
C ASN A 90 6.23 1.41 16.05
N LEU A 91 7.06 1.57 15.02
CA LEU A 91 7.02 2.76 14.16
C LEU A 91 5.68 2.87 13.40
N LEU A 92 5.14 1.76 12.91
CA LEU A 92 3.84 1.75 12.24
C LEU A 92 2.71 2.12 13.20
N ASN A 93 2.75 1.60 14.43
CA ASN A 93 1.79 1.92 15.49
C ASN A 93 1.87 3.40 15.90
N ASP A 94 3.08 3.95 16.05
CA ASP A 94 3.30 5.36 16.41
C ASP A 94 2.71 6.34 15.38
N ILE A 95 2.70 5.95 14.10
CA ILE A 95 2.08 6.73 13.02
C ILE A 95 0.55 6.57 13.02
N GLY A 96 0.03 5.47 13.55
CA GLY A 96 -1.41 5.19 13.66
C GLY A 96 -1.92 4.06 12.76
N PHE A 97 -1.03 3.27 12.17
CA PHE A 97 -1.42 1.99 11.59
C PHE A 97 -1.75 0.98 12.71
N SER A 98 -2.59 -0.01 12.40
CA SER A 98 -2.88 -1.13 13.28
C SER A 98 -3.19 -2.39 12.46
N ALA A 99 -3.55 -3.48 13.15
CA ALA A 99 -3.88 -4.77 12.52
C ALA A 99 -2.78 -5.22 11.55
N ILE A 100 -1.54 -5.15 12.04
CA ILE A 100 -0.34 -5.44 11.26
C ILE A 100 -0.23 -6.96 11.10
N SER A 101 -0.17 -7.41 9.85
CA SER A 101 -0.10 -8.82 9.49
C SER A 101 1.13 -9.07 8.62
N ARG A 102 1.73 -10.27 8.76
CA ARG A 102 2.86 -10.72 7.95
C ARG A 102 2.46 -12.01 7.25
N ILE A 103 2.55 -12.06 5.93
CA ILE A 103 2.19 -13.22 5.11
C ILE A 103 3.23 -13.34 3.99
N ASP A 104 3.92 -14.48 3.92
CA ASP A 104 5.07 -14.68 3.04
C ASP A 104 6.08 -13.51 3.16
N ASN A 105 6.36 -12.80 2.07
CA ASN A 105 7.24 -11.63 2.01
C ASN A 105 6.50 -10.30 2.21
N PHE A 106 5.20 -10.32 2.49
CA PHE A 106 4.40 -9.12 2.69
C PHE A 106 4.28 -8.73 4.16
N THR A 107 4.48 -7.44 4.44
CA THR A 107 3.97 -6.80 5.66
C THR A 107 2.78 -5.92 5.29
N ILE A 108 1.64 -6.14 5.93
CA ILE A 108 0.38 -5.46 5.64
C ILE A 108 -0.05 -4.70 6.89
N ALA A 109 -0.30 -3.40 6.77
CA ALA A 109 -0.68 -2.53 7.88
C ALA A 109 -1.95 -1.76 7.52
N LYS A 110 -2.96 -1.79 8.40
CA LYS A 110 -4.25 -1.13 8.17
C LYS A 110 -4.30 0.23 8.84
N LYS A 111 -4.75 1.25 8.10
CA LYS A 111 -5.12 2.54 8.67
C LYS A 111 -6.51 2.44 9.33
N VAL A 112 -6.56 2.36 10.65
CA VAL A 112 -7.83 2.28 11.42
C VAL A 112 -8.36 3.62 11.90
N HIS A 113 -7.51 4.63 12.00
CA HIS A 113 -7.89 5.96 12.48
C HIS A 113 -7.45 7.05 11.50
N SER A 114 -8.14 8.18 11.51
CA SER A 114 -7.57 9.42 11.01
C SER A 114 -6.53 9.90 12.02
N TRP A 115 -5.29 10.15 11.59
CA TRP A 115 -4.38 10.98 12.37
C TRP A 115 -5.10 12.31 12.57
N ASN A 116 -5.27 12.74 13.82
CA ASN A 116 -5.70 14.10 14.08
C ASN A 116 -4.57 14.99 13.54
N ASP A 117 -4.86 15.78 12.52
CA ASP A 117 -4.01 16.89 12.12
C ASP A 117 -4.15 17.95 13.23
N TRP A 118 -3.34 17.86 14.28
CA TRP A 118 -3.14 18.92 15.26
C TRP A 118 -1.89 19.72 14.90
#